data_AF-A0A366VW33-F1
#
_entry.id   AF-A0A366VW33-F1
#
_cell.length_a   1.000
_cell.length_b   1.000
_cell.length_c   1.000
_cell.angle_alpha   90.00
_cell.angle_beta   90.00
_cell.angle_gamma   90.00
#
_symmetry.space_group_name_H-M   'P 1'
#
loop_
_entity.id
_entity.type
_entity.pdbx_description
1 polymer ?
#
loop_
_entity_poly.entity_id
_entity_poly.type
_entity_poly.pdbx_seq_one_letter_code
_entity_poly.pdbx_strand_id
1 'polypeptide(L)'
;MTDTNTETPEISTEPEVQVEEKKRKKSSKLLVAVIIILFIILFFVLGFGYYFYKNHVGTNTAYQEQIEVLTDKLDSQTARLSSQLQQTKSSNDTVKTQVEQLNIQLLDSQNKTKLYHDDIQSLRRAVSETNVRHPSDWILAEVEYLINLSGRKLWLEHDLNATIALLSTADQRIVEMGDPSLNPLRRALLEDINMLEALPSRDVDGIILSLSSLER
;
A
#
# COMPACT_ATOMS: atom_id res chain seq x y z
N MET A 1 -70.32 -65.00 -81.90
CA MET A 1 -71.36 -64.12 -82.48
C MET A 1 -72.38 -63.86 -81.39
N THR A 2 -72.93 -62.64 -81.34
CA THR A 2 -74.19 -62.25 -80.69
C THR A 2 -74.50 -62.76 -79.27
N ASP A 3 -74.34 -61.87 -78.30
CA ASP A 3 -75.44 -61.27 -77.51
C ASP A 3 -76.73 -62.09 -77.28
N THR A 4 -77.25 -62.08 -76.04
CA THR A 4 -78.43 -61.23 -75.66
C THR A 4 -78.76 -61.38 -74.15
N ASN A 5 -79.33 -60.32 -73.60
CA ASN A 5 -80.05 -60.19 -72.31
C ASN A 5 -80.96 -61.38 -71.91
N THR A 6 -81.55 -61.50 -70.70
CA THR A 6 -81.39 -61.01 -69.31
C THR A 6 -82.68 -61.41 -68.60
N GLU A 7 -82.65 -61.90 -67.34
CA GLU A 7 -83.53 -61.46 -66.23
C GLU A 7 -83.35 -62.30 -64.94
N THR A 8 -83.64 -61.67 -63.80
CA THR A 8 -83.62 -62.24 -62.45
C THR A 8 -85.00 -62.82 -62.09
N PRO A 9 -85.14 -63.57 -60.99
CA PRO A 9 -85.85 -62.95 -59.87
C PRO A 9 -85.27 -63.23 -58.47
N GLU A 10 -85.63 -62.35 -57.53
CA GLU A 10 -85.36 -62.42 -56.09
C GLU A 10 -86.35 -63.38 -55.36
N ILE A 11 -86.33 -63.65 -54.04
CA ILE A 11 -85.55 -63.08 -52.92
C ILE A 11 -85.37 -64.08 -51.76
N SER A 12 -84.31 -63.88 -50.96
CA SER A 12 -84.05 -64.26 -49.54
C SER A 12 -84.39 -65.65 -48.95
N THR A 13 -83.66 -66.03 -47.89
CA THR A 13 -83.61 -67.39 -47.31
C THR A 13 -83.54 -67.42 -45.77
N GLU A 14 -84.30 -68.33 -45.14
CA GLU A 14 -84.09 -68.94 -43.80
C GLU A 14 -84.95 -70.24 -43.77
N PRO A 15 -84.55 -71.39 -43.14
CA PRO A 15 -84.22 -71.61 -41.71
C PRO A 15 -82.78 -72.19 -41.50
N GLU A 16 -82.15 -72.21 -40.31
CA GLU A 16 -82.48 -72.82 -38.99
C GLU A 16 -82.62 -74.37 -39.03
N VAL A 17 -82.00 -75.22 -38.19
CA VAL A 17 -81.07 -75.11 -37.02
C VAL A 17 -80.01 -76.26 -37.13
N GLN A 18 -79.24 -76.83 -36.17
CA GLN A 18 -79.19 -76.81 -34.68
C GLN A 18 -77.79 -77.10 -34.08
N VAL A 19 -77.67 -76.68 -32.81
CA VAL A 19 -76.67 -76.85 -31.71
C VAL A 19 -75.89 -78.18 -31.56
N GLU A 20 -74.56 -78.09 -31.28
CA GLU A 20 -73.95 -78.71 -30.06
C GLU A 20 -72.65 -77.97 -29.61
N GLU A 21 -72.26 -78.08 -28.32
CA GLU A 21 -71.17 -77.32 -27.68
C GLU A 21 -69.97 -78.21 -27.27
N LYS A 22 -68.72 -77.79 -27.55
CA LYS A 22 -67.57 -78.23 -26.72
C LYS A 22 -66.42 -77.23 -26.64
N LYS A 23 -65.86 -77.10 -25.42
CA LYS A 23 -64.95 -76.02 -25.00
C LYS A 23 -63.52 -76.13 -25.57
N ARG A 24 -62.93 -74.98 -25.93
CA ARG A 24 -61.50 -74.84 -26.28
C ARG A 24 -60.57 -75.21 -25.11
N LYS A 25 -59.39 -75.78 -25.41
CA LYS A 25 -58.15 -75.60 -24.61
C LYS A 25 -56.88 -75.98 -25.38
N LYS A 26 -56.32 -75.05 -26.18
CA LYS A 26 -55.00 -75.17 -26.83
C LYS A 26 -54.37 -73.80 -27.12
N SER A 27 -53.85 -73.12 -26.09
CA SER A 27 -53.23 -71.79 -26.25
C SER A 27 -52.16 -71.39 -25.21
N SER A 28 -51.87 -72.23 -24.20
CA SER A 28 -50.99 -71.86 -23.08
C SER A 28 -49.58 -71.44 -23.49
N LYS A 29 -48.95 -72.14 -24.45
CA LYS A 29 -47.59 -71.81 -24.92
C LYS A 29 -47.50 -70.43 -25.60
N LEU A 30 -48.54 -69.99 -26.31
CA LEU A 30 -48.57 -68.65 -26.91
C LEU A 30 -48.79 -67.57 -25.85
N LEU A 31 -49.65 -67.84 -24.86
CA LEU A 31 -49.89 -66.92 -23.74
C LEU A 31 -48.59 -66.70 -22.92
N VAL A 32 -47.85 -67.79 -22.66
CA VAL A 32 -46.52 -67.73 -22.02
C VAL A 32 -45.51 -66.96 -22.87
N ALA A 33 -45.47 -67.18 -24.20
CA ALA A 33 -44.57 -66.44 -25.09
C ALA A 33 -44.86 -64.93 -25.10
N VAL A 34 -46.14 -64.53 -25.15
CA VAL A 34 -46.56 -63.12 -25.06
C VAL A 34 -46.17 -62.51 -23.71
N ILE A 35 -46.38 -63.23 -22.60
CA ILE A 35 -45.96 -62.78 -21.26
C ILE A 35 -44.44 -62.57 -21.20
N ILE A 36 -43.63 -63.49 -21.73
CA ILE A 36 -42.16 -63.37 -21.76
C ILE A 36 -41.73 -62.15 -22.58
N ILE A 37 -42.33 -61.92 -23.75
CA ILE A 37 -42.06 -60.73 -24.58
C ILE A 37 -42.42 -59.44 -23.82
N LEU A 38 -43.54 -59.42 -23.10
CA LEU A 38 -43.97 -58.27 -22.30
C LEU A 38 -42.98 -57.99 -21.15
N PHE A 39 -42.49 -59.02 -20.46
CA PHE A 39 -41.44 -58.88 -19.44
C PHE A 39 -40.11 -58.39 -20.03
N ILE A 40 -39.71 -58.83 -21.22
CA ILE A 40 -38.51 -58.36 -21.92
C ILE A 40 -38.66 -56.87 -22.25
N ILE A 41 -39.78 -56.45 -22.85
CA ILE A 41 -40.06 -55.05 -23.16
C ILE A 41 -40.05 -54.20 -21.89
N LEU A 42 -40.69 -54.66 -20.81
CA LEU A 42 -40.70 -53.98 -19.51
C LEU A 42 -39.27 -53.80 -18.96
N PHE A 43 -38.42 -54.83 -19.04
CA PHE A 43 -37.03 -54.76 -18.60
C PHE A 43 -36.21 -53.77 -19.42
N PHE A 44 -36.39 -53.72 -20.75
CA PHE A 44 -35.77 -52.70 -21.60
C PHE A 44 -36.26 -51.29 -21.28
N VAL A 45 -37.55 -51.09 -21.02
CA VAL A 45 -38.12 -49.77 -20.66
C VAL A 45 -37.59 -49.27 -19.31
N LEU A 46 -37.54 -50.12 -18.27
CA LEU A 46 -36.94 -49.74 -16.98
C LEU A 46 -35.43 -49.49 -17.12
N GLY A 47 -34.70 -50.33 -17.85
CA GLY A 47 -33.26 -50.15 -18.06
C GLY A 47 -32.92 -48.86 -18.80
N PHE A 48 -33.67 -48.55 -19.87
CA PHE A 48 -33.51 -47.31 -20.63
C PHE A 48 -33.92 -46.07 -19.82
N GLY A 49 -35.03 -46.15 -19.08
CA GLY A 49 -35.47 -45.08 -18.19
C GLY A 49 -34.45 -44.77 -17.07
N TYR A 50 -33.90 -45.81 -16.43
CA TYR A 50 -32.84 -45.66 -15.43
C TYR A 50 -31.56 -45.08 -16.03
N TYR A 51 -31.14 -45.54 -17.21
CA TYR A 51 -29.97 -45.01 -17.91
C TYR A 51 -30.15 -43.53 -18.27
N PHE A 52 -31.29 -43.16 -18.85
CA PHE A 52 -31.61 -41.77 -19.21
C PHE A 52 -31.67 -40.87 -17.97
N TYR A 53 -32.35 -41.30 -16.91
CA TYR A 53 -32.41 -40.59 -15.64
C TYR A 53 -31.01 -40.37 -15.03
N LYS A 54 -30.19 -41.41 -14.95
CA LYS A 54 -28.81 -41.32 -14.46
C LYS A 54 -27.96 -40.34 -15.27
N ASN A 55 -28.14 -40.33 -16.60
CA ASN A 55 -27.43 -39.40 -17.49
C ASN A 55 -27.89 -37.94 -17.30
N HIS A 56 -29.18 -37.70 -17.03
CA HIS A 56 -29.74 -36.35 -16.80
C HIS A 56 -29.44 -35.79 -15.40
N VAL A 57 -29.32 -36.65 -14.38
CA VAL A 57 -28.94 -36.22 -13.02
C VAL A 57 -27.48 -35.72 -13.00
N GLY A 58 -26.56 -36.40 -13.70
CA GLY A 58 -25.15 -36.00 -13.76
C GLY A 58 -24.88 -34.67 -14.45
N THR A 59 -25.73 -34.26 -15.41
CA THR A 59 -25.64 -32.90 -15.98
C THR A 59 -26.09 -31.82 -15.00
N ASN A 60 -27.11 -32.10 -14.18
CA ASN A 60 -27.63 -31.12 -13.22
C ASN A 60 -26.64 -30.81 -12.09
N THR A 61 -25.88 -31.81 -11.61
CA THR A 61 -24.83 -31.58 -10.60
C THR A 61 -23.71 -30.67 -11.13
N ALA A 62 -23.31 -30.82 -12.39
CA ALA A 62 -22.29 -29.96 -13.02
C ALA A 62 -22.75 -28.50 -13.18
N TYR A 63 -24.06 -28.25 -13.32
CA TYR A 63 -24.60 -26.89 -13.30
C TYR A 63 -24.65 -26.30 -11.88
N GLN A 64 -24.94 -27.11 -10.85
CA GLN A 64 -24.91 -26.65 -9.46
C GLN A 64 -23.49 -26.25 -9.01
N GLU A 65 -22.48 -27.07 -9.32
CA GLU A 65 -21.07 -26.76 -9.04
C GLU A 65 -20.62 -25.44 -9.71
N GLN A 66 -21.03 -25.21 -10.96
CA GLN A 66 -20.75 -23.94 -11.65
C GLN A 66 -21.44 -22.73 -10.99
N ILE A 67 -22.66 -22.88 -10.48
CA ILE A 67 -23.39 -21.82 -9.76
C ILE A 67 -22.77 -21.54 -8.39
N GLU A 68 -22.31 -22.57 -7.67
CA GLU A 68 -21.61 -22.43 -6.40
C GLU A 68 -20.29 -21.69 -6.59
N VAL A 69 -19.48 -22.09 -7.58
CA VAL A 69 -18.21 -21.42 -7.95
C VAL A 69 -18.42 -19.99 -8.47
N LEU A 70 -19.57 -19.66 -9.07
CA LEU A 70 -19.91 -18.28 -9.43
C LEU A 70 -20.34 -17.45 -8.22
N THR A 71 -21.06 -18.06 -7.27
CA THR A 71 -21.49 -17.42 -6.02
C THR A 71 -20.28 -17.08 -5.14
N ASP A 72 -19.37 -18.03 -4.91
CA ASP A 72 -18.12 -17.79 -4.15
C ASP A 72 -17.25 -16.70 -4.82
N LYS A 73 -17.20 -16.64 -6.16
CA LYS A 73 -16.53 -15.55 -6.89
C LYS A 73 -17.21 -14.19 -6.68
N LEU A 74 -18.53 -14.14 -6.59
CA LEU A 74 -19.29 -12.91 -6.31
C LEU A 74 -19.13 -12.46 -4.85
N ASP A 75 -19.22 -13.38 -3.90
CA ASP A 75 -19.04 -13.08 -2.47
C ASP A 75 -17.60 -12.68 -2.16
N SER A 76 -16.60 -13.38 -2.72
CA SER A 76 -15.20 -13.00 -2.57
C SER A 76 -14.84 -11.70 -3.30
N GLN A 77 -15.47 -11.36 -4.43
CA GLN A 77 -15.37 -10.02 -5.02
C GLN A 77 -16.01 -8.95 -4.11
N THR A 78 -17.20 -9.22 -3.56
CA THR A 78 -17.93 -8.28 -2.68
C THR A 78 -17.16 -8.02 -1.39
N ALA A 79 -16.59 -9.06 -0.78
CA ALA A 79 -15.71 -8.95 0.39
C ALA A 79 -14.43 -8.15 0.08
N ARG A 80 -13.80 -8.39 -1.08
CA ARG A 80 -12.63 -7.61 -1.53
C ARG A 80 -12.97 -6.14 -1.76
N LEU A 81 -14.11 -5.85 -2.40
CA LEU A 81 -14.54 -4.48 -2.67
C LEU A 81 -14.92 -3.74 -1.38
N SER A 82 -15.59 -4.41 -0.44
CA SER A 82 -15.87 -3.89 0.90
C SER A 82 -14.58 -3.57 1.67
N SER A 83 -13.61 -4.49 1.66
CA SER A 83 -12.29 -4.29 2.25
C SER A 83 -11.54 -3.10 1.61
N GLN A 84 -11.54 -3.00 0.27
CA GLN A 84 -10.93 -1.87 -0.44
C GLN A 84 -11.62 -0.53 -0.14
N LEU A 85 -12.95 -0.50 -0.01
CA LEU A 85 -13.69 0.70 0.40
C LEU A 85 -13.35 1.10 1.84
N GLN A 86 -13.27 0.14 2.76
CA GLN A 86 -12.90 0.42 4.15
C GLN A 86 -11.44 0.86 4.29
N GLN A 87 -10.52 0.24 3.54
CA GLN A 87 -9.13 0.68 3.44
C GLN A 87 -9.06 2.12 2.90
N THR A 88 -9.68 2.39 1.74
CA THR A 88 -9.73 3.73 1.11
C THR A 88 -10.29 4.79 2.06
N LYS A 89 -11.38 4.46 2.77
CA LYS A 89 -11.97 5.36 3.76
C LYS A 89 -11.00 5.63 4.92
N SER A 90 -10.40 4.60 5.51
CA SER A 90 -9.43 4.76 6.60
C SER A 90 -8.19 5.57 6.18
N SER A 91 -7.72 5.40 4.93
CA SER A 91 -6.67 6.24 4.35
C SER A 91 -7.13 7.70 4.19
N ASN A 92 -8.37 7.94 3.77
CA ASN A 92 -8.92 9.30 3.65
C ASN A 92 -9.07 9.98 5.02
N ASP A 93 -9.57 9.27 6.03
CA ASP A 93 -9.66 9.75 7.42
C ASP A 93 -8.25 10.02 8.02
N THR A 94 -7.25 9.22 7.65
CA THR A 94 -5.83 9.43 8.05
C THR A 94 -5.25 10.68 7.37
N VAL A 95 -5.44 10.85 6.06
CA VAL A 95 -5.01 12.07 5.34
C VAL A 95 -5.70 13.32 5.90
N LYS A 96 -7.00 13.23 6.22
CA LYS A 96 -7.77 14.34 6.79
C LYS A 96 -7.24 14.76 8.17
N THR A 97 -6.96 13.80 9.06
CA THR A 97 -6.38 14.11 10.38
C THR A 97 -4.94 14.65 10.27
N GLN A 98 -4.15 14.17 9.31
CA GLN A 98 -2.81 14.70 9.04
C GLN A 98 -2.84 16.14 8.50
N VAL A 99 -3.78 16.46 7.60
CA VAL A 99 -3.99 17.83 7.10
C VAL A 99 -4.42 18.79 8.22
N GLU A 100 -5.30 18.35 9.12
CA GLU A 100 -5.71 19.15 10.29
C GLU A 100 -4.52 19.42 11.23
N GLN A 101 -3.71 18.40 11.52
CA GLN A 101 -2.49 18.54 12.32
C GLN A 101 -1.47 19.50 11.68
N LEU A 102 -1.29 19.43 10.36
CA LEU A 102 -0.42 20.35 9.62
C LEU A 102 -0.95 21.80 9.65
N ASN A 103 -2.27 22.00 9.60
CA ASN A 103 -2.88 23.32 9.74
C ASN A 103 -2.62 23.92 11.15
N ILE A 104 -2.82 23.12 12.20
CA ILE A 104 -2.52 23.52 13.59
C ILE A 104 -1.03 23.86 13.75
N GLN A 105 -0.12 23.05 13.20
CA GLN A 105 1.33 23.32 13.24
C GLN A 105 1.71 24.59 12.44
N LEU A 106 1.08 24.83 11.30
CA LEU A 106 1.30 26.03 10.50
C LEU A 106 0.81 27.29 11.25
N LEU A 107 -0.31 27.20 11.97
CA LEU A 107 -0.86 28.30 12.77
C LEU A 107 0.01 28.61 14.01
N ASP A 108 0.48 27.57 14.71
CA ASP A 108 1.46 27.71 15.80
C ASP A 108 2.79 28.31 15.30
N SER A 109 3.31 27.83 14.17
CA SER A 109 4.51 28.38 13.52
C SER A 109 4.33 29.86 13.16
N GLN A 110 3.21 30.25 12.53
CA GLN A 110 2.91 31.65 12.23
C GLN A 110 2.80 32.52 13.49
N ASN A 111 2.21 31.99 14.57
CA ASN A 111 2.12 32.72 15.84
C ASN A 111 3.51 32.90 16.49
N LYS A 112 4.37 31.87 16.44
CA LYS A 112 5.78 31.99 16.85
C LYS A 112 6.55 33.01 16.02
N THR A 113 6.40 33.01 14.68
CA THR A 113 7.01 34.03 13.82
C THR A 113 6.54 35.45 14.15
N LYS A 114 5.25 35.66 14.47
CA LYS A 114 4.74 36.96 14.95
C LYS A 114 5.37 37.34 16.28
N LEU A 115 5.37 36.44 17.27
CA LEU A 115 5.98 36.68 18.58
C LEU A 115 7.47 37.04 18.47
N TYR A 116 8.25 36.33 17.64
CA TYR A 116 9.64 36.70 17.38
C TYR A 116 9.78 38.05 16.66
N HIS A 117 8.86 38.41 15.76
CA HIS A 117 8.88 39.70 15.09
C HIS A 117 8.58 40.86 16.07
N ASP A 118 7.58 40.69 16.93
CA ASP A 118 7.19 41.66 17.96
C ASP A 118 8.27 41.79 19.05
N ASP A 119 8.88 40.68 19.46
CA ASP A 119 10.02 40.63 20.37
C ASP A 119 11.24 41.36 19.79
N ILE A 120 11.63 41.05 18.54
CA ILE A 120 12.71 41.76 17.82
C ILE A 120 12.38 43.25 17.65
N GLN A 121 11.12 43.63 17.41
CA GLN A 121 10.73 45.05 17.41
C GLN A 121 10.86 45.67 18.81
N SER A 122 10.47 44.98 19.87
CA SER A 122 10.59 45.47 21.25
C SER A 122 12.06 45.66 21.65
N LEU A 123 12.92 44.69 21.30
CA LEU A 123 14.36 44.73 21.53
C LEU A 123 15.01 45.85 20.72
N ARG A 124 14.59 46.07 19.45
CA ARG A 124 15.04 47.21 18.64
C ARG A 124 14.65 48.55 19.27
N ARG A 125 13.43 48.69 19.81
CA ARG A 125 13.00 49.90 20.54
C ARG A 125 13.86 50.12 21.78
N ALA A 126 13.98 49.11 22.63
CA ALA A 126 14.81 49.17 23.84
C ALA A 126 16.27 49.52 23.52
N VAL A 127 16.87 48.93 22.48
CA VAL A 127 18.24 49.25 22.03
C VAL A 127 18.33 50.68 21.50
N SER A 128 17.31 51.21 20.81
CA SER A 128 17.29 52.61 20.35
C SER A 128 17.03 53.63 21.46
N GLU A 129 16.31 53.24 22.53
CA GLU A 129 16.07 54.06 23.71
C GLU A 129 17.28 54.06 24.65
N THR A 130 18.05 52.97 24.71
CA THR A 130 19.36 52.91 25.38
C THR A 130 20.46 53.56 24.54
N ASN A 131 20.36 54.88 24.35
CA ASN A 131 21.25 55.74 23.55
C ASN A 131 22.72 55.84 24.06
N VAL A 132 23.20 54.91 24.90
CA VAL A 132 24.61 54.79 25.27
C VAL A 132 25.02 53.32 25.35
N ARG A 133 25.46 52.79 24.21
CA ARG A 133 26.45 51.71 24.15
C ARG A 133 27.24 51.92 22.86
N HIS A 134 28.54 52.22 22.96
CA HIS A 134 29.32 52.56 21.76
C HIS A 134 29.47 51.32 20.87
N PRO A 135 29.66 51.47 19.54
CA PRO A 135 29.96 50.33 18.67
C PRO A 135 31.17 49.49 19.14
N SER A 136 32.12 50.11 19.83
CA SER A 136 33.23 49.45 20.54
C SER A 136 32.79 48.37 21.51
N ASP A 137 31.68 48.57 22.21
CA ASP A 137 31.24 47.71 23.30
C ASP A 137 30.63 46.41 22.76
N TRP A 138 30.09 46.46 21.53
CA TRP A 138 29.71 45.27 20.77
C TRP A 138 30.96 44.57 20.20
N ILE A 139 31.89 45.32 19.60
CA ILE A 139 33.14 44.74 19.07
C ILE A 139 33.93 44.03 20.17
N LEU A 140 34.04 44.62 21.36
CA LEU A 140 34.74 44.04 22.50
C LEU A 140 34.06 42.74 23.01
N ALA A 141 32.72 42.68 22.99
CA ALA A 141 31.98 41.46 23.32
C ALA A 141 32.14 40.36 22.27
N GLU A 142 32.21 40.71 20.99
CA GLU A 142 32.53 39.78 19.90
C GLU A 142 33.97 39.24 20.03
N VAL A 143 34.94 40.10 20.35
CA VAL A 143 36.33 39.73 20.65
C VAL A 143 36.39 38.77 21.85
N GLU A 144 35.70 39.07 22.95
CA GLU A 144 35.61 38.19 24.12
C GLU A 144 35.00 36.83 23.75
N TYR A 145 33.94 36.81 22.92
CA TYR A 145 33.31 35.58 22.44
C TYR A 145 34.28 34.74 21.58
N LEU A 146 35.00 35.34 20.64
CA LEU A 146 35.96 34.68 19.76
C LEU A 146 37.12 34.06 20.54
N ILE A 147 37.66 34.76 21.54
CA ILE A 147 38.73 34.26 22.43
C ILE A 147 38.23 33.10 23.30
N ASN A 148 37.02 33.23 23.87
CA ASN A 148 36.41 32.14 24.62
C ASN A 148 36.10 30.91 23.74
N LEU A 149 35.80 31.12 22.45
CA LEU A 149 35.54 30.04 21.49
C LEU A 149 36.85 29.37 21.03
N SER A 150 37.92 30.12 20.79
CA SER A 150 39.24 29.57 20.43
C SER A 150 39.81 28.71 21.56
N GLY A 151 39.75 29.18 22.81
CA GLY A 151 40.15 28.39 23.98
C GLY A 151 39.36 27.09 24.13
N ARG A 152 38.06 27.09 23.79
CA ARG A 152 37.23 25.87 23.75
C ARG A 152 37.65 24.93 22.61
N LYS A 153 37.92 25.44 21.40
CA LYS A 153 38.45 24.63 20.28
C LYS A 153 39.78 23.98 20.61
N LEU A 154 40.70 24.74 21.21
CA LEU A 154 42.00 24.27 21.62
C LEU A 154 41.91 23.14 22.66
N TRP A 155 41.13 23.34 23.73
CA TRP A 155 41.11 22.42 24.87
C TRP A 155 40.21 21.18 24.67
N LEU A 156 39.09 21.32 23.96
CA LEU A 156 38.15 20.21 23.72
C LEU A 156 38.50 19.44 22.44
N GLU A 157 38.67 20.15 21.32
CA GLU A 157 38.78 19.55 19.99
C GLU A 157 40.23 19.37 19.53
N HIS A 158 41.20 20.04 20.21
CA HIS A 158 42.62 20.05 19.85
C HIS A 158 42.88 20.58 18.42
N ASP A 159 41.96 21.41 17.91
CA ASP A 159 42.03 22.00 16.58
C ASP A 159 42.82 23.31 16.62
N LEU A 160 44.13 23.19 16.39
CA LEU A 160 45.05 24.33 16.29
C LEU A 160 44.64 25.29 15.17
N ASN A 161 44.20 24.77 14.02
CA ASN A 161 43.87 25.58 12.83
C ASN A 161 42.64 26.47 13.10
N ALA A 162 41.56 25.90 13.66
CA ALA A 162 40.40 26.68 14.06
C ALA A 162 40.71 27.65 15.20
N THR A 163 41.58 27.27 16.14
CA THR A 163 42.00 28.15 17.25
C THR A 163 42.74 29.39 16.72
N ILE A 164 43.74 29.19 15.85
CA ILE A 164 44.51 30.28 15.22
C ILE A 164 43.60 31.17 14.38
N ALA A 165 42.70 30.60 13.57
CA ALA A 165 41.76 31.36 12.76
C ALA A 165 40.81 32.24 13.61
N LEU A 166 40.33 31.72 14.75
CA LEU A 166 39.47 32.47 15.68
C LEU A 166 40.23 33.60 16.39
N LEU A 167 41.47 33.36 16.84
CA LEU A 167 42.32 34.40 17.44
C LEU A 167 42.70 35.49 16.41
N SER A 168 43.02 35.10 15.18
CA SER A 168 43.28 36.05 14.08
C SER A 168 42.04 36.89 13.75
N THR A 169 40.84 36.30 13.82
CA THR A 169 39.58 37.04 13.67
C THR A 169 39.39 38.04 14.82
N ALA A 170 39.81 37.70 16.04
CA ALA A 170 39.78 38.61 17.19
C ALA A 170 40.77 39.79 17.06
N ASP A 171 42.00 39.58 16.57
CA ASP A 171 42.93 40.68 16.23
C ASP A 171 42.30 41.62 15.19
N GLN A 172 41.72 41.07 14.12
CA GLN A 172 41.06 41.88 13.09
C GLN A 172 39.92 42.73 13.67
N ARG A 173 39.08 42.19 14.55
CA ARG A 173 38.00 42.96 15.21
C ARG A 173 38.54 44.09 16.09
N ILE A 174 39.66 43.86 16.80
CA ILE A 174 40.35 44.92 17.57
C ILE A 174 40.89 46.01 16.63
N VAL A 175 41.48 45.64 15.49
CA VAL A 175 41.99 46.58 14.48
C VAL A 175 40.86 47.41 13.86
N GLU A 176 39.72 46.78 13.56
CA GLU A 176 38.51 47.46 13.05
C GLU A 176 37.93 48.47 14.06
N MET A 177 38.15 48.28 15.37
CA MET A 177 37.72 49.23 16.40
C MET A 177 38.62 50.48 16.48
N GLY A 178 39.89 50.38 16.08
CA GLY A 178 40.81 51.50 15.97
C GLY A 178 41.29 52.15 17.28
N ASP A 179 40.96 51.60 18.45
CA ASP A 179 41.31 52.18 19.75
C ASP A 179 42.75 51.82 20.20
N PRO A 180 43.66 52.79 20.41
CA PRO A 180 44.99 52.54 20.92
C PRO A 180 45.03 51.91 22.32
N SER A 181 43.95 51.97 23.11
CA SER A 181 43.88 51.38 24.45
C SER A 181 44.04 49.85 24.44
N LEU A 182 43.63 49.17 23.37
CA LEU A 182 43.70 47.72 23.24
C LEU A 182 45.05 47.18 22.74
N ASN A 183 46.05 48.02 22.47
CA ASN A 183 47.40 47.57 22.10
C ASN A 183 48.08 46.59 23.09
N PRO A 184 47.75 46.52 24.41
CA PRO A 184 48.19 45.43 25.28
C PRO A 184 47.52 44.09 24.94
N LEU A 185 46.18 44.06 24.80
CA LEU A 185 45.42 42.85 24.44
C LEU A 185 45.85 42.33 23.07
N ARG A 186 46.04 43.24 22.11
CA ARG A 186 46.48 42.93 20.76
C ARG A 186 47.84 42.22 20.73
N ARG A 187 48.78 42.65 21.59
CA ARG A 187 50.09 41.97 21.72
C ARG A 187 49.96 40.58 22.34
N ALA A 188 49.12 40.41 23.36
CA ALA A 188 48.87 39.09 23.95
C ALA A 188 48.28 38.11 22.92
N LEU A 189 47.28 38.53 22.13
CA LEU A 189 46.70 37.70 21.07
C LEU A 189 47.72 37.29 20.01
N LEU A 190 48.60 38.21 19.59
CA LEU A 190 49.67 37.88 18.65
C LEU A 190 50.72 36.95 19.29
N GLU A 191 51.02 37.09 20.58
CA GLU A 191 51.89 36.16 21.32
C GLU A 191 51.28 34.75 21.39
N ASP A 192 49.98 34.64 21.72
CA ASP A 192 49.22 33.38 21.71
C ASP A 192 49.17 32.73 20.32
N ILE A 193 48.92 33.51 19.25
CA ILE A 193 48.96 33.01 17.86
C ILE A 193 50.34 32.45 17.52
N ASN A 194 51.42 33.20 17.79
CA ASN A 194 52.79 32.74 17.51
C ASN A 194 53.15 31.49 18.34
N MET A 195 52.69 31.38 19.59
CA MET A 195 52.88 30.19 20.41
C MET A 195 52.15 28.96 19.85
N LEU A 196 50.96 29.14 19.27
CA LEU A 196 50.18 28.05 18.66
C LEU A 196 50.71 27.66 17.27
N GLU A 197 51.15 28.61 16.45
CA GLU A 197 51.79 28.36 15.15
C GLU A 197 53.15 27.66 15.29
N ALA A 198 53.84 27.83 16.42
CA ALA A 198 55.08 27.12 16.75
C ALA A 198 54.87 25.65 17.18
N LEU A 199 53.62 25.20 17.40
CA LEU A 199 53.33 23.80 17.72
C LEU A 199 53.33 22.93 16.44
N PRO A 200 53.81 21.67 16.50
CA PRO A 200 53.75 20.77 15.37
C PRO A 200 52.28 20.50 15.00
N SER A 201 51.91 20.81 13.76
CA SER A 201 50.58 20.52 13.24
C SER A 201 50.33 19.00 13.23
N ARG A 202 49.10 18.59 13.56
CA ARG A 202 48.71 17.18 13.54
C ARG A 202 48.55 16.71 12.10
N ASP A 203 49.58 16.08 11.56
CA ASP A 203 49.53 15.42 10.26
C ASP A 203 48.53 14.24 10.28
N VAL A 204 47.31 14.52 9.83
CA VAL A 204 46.26 13.52 9.66
C VAL A 204 46.38 12.77 8.33
N ASP A 205 47.01 13.38 7.32
CA ASP A 205 47.19 12.78 6.00
C ASP A 205 48.22 11.65 6.06
N GLY A 206 49.32 11.84 6.79
CA GLY A 206 50.29 10.80 7.12
C GLY A 206 49.68 9.63 7.89
N ILE A 207 48.70 9.88 8.77
CA ILE A 207 47.95 8.80 9.45
C ILE A 207 47.07 8.02 8.45
N ILE A 208 46.35 8.71 7.56
CA ILE A 208 45.52 8.06 6.52
C ILE A 208 46.38 7.26 5.53
N LEU A 209 47.55 7.79 5.14
CA LEU A 209 48.55 7.09 4.33
C LEU A 209 49.10 5.85 5.06
N SER A 210 49.36 5.95 6.38
CA SER A 210 49.79 4.79 7.16
C SER A 210 48.71 3.71 7.24
N LEU A 211 47.45 4.08 7.48
CA LEU A 211 46.34 3.14 7.61
C LEU A 211 46.04 2.42 6.28
N SER A 212 45.98 3.16 5.17
CA SER A 212 45.81 2.59 3.83
C SER A 212 47.01 1.77 3.35
N SER A 213 48.17 1.87 4.01
CA SER A 213 49.31 0.96 3.80
C SER A 213 49.23 -0.35 4.59
N LEU A 214 48.40 -0.41 5.64
CA LEU A 214 48.10 -1.65 6.40
C LEU A 214 46.90 -2.44 5.84
N GLU A 215 46.12 -1.86 4.93
CA GLU A 215 44.94 -2.49 4.30
C GLU A 215 45.30 -3.30 3.03
N ARG A 216 46.56 -3.70 2.84
CA ARG A 216 47.09 -4.18 1.55
C ARG A 216 48.08 -5.34 1.64
#